data_AF-A0A2T0UC71-F1
#
_entry.id   AF-A0A2T0UC71-F1
#
_cell.length_a   1.000
_cell.length_b   1.000
_cell.length_c   1.000
_cell.angle_alpha   90.00
_cell.angle_beta   90.00
_cell.angle_gamma   90.00
#
_symmetry.space_group_name_H-M   'P 1'
#
loop_
_entity.id
_entity.type
_entity.pdbx_description
1 polymer ?
#
loop_
_entity_poly.entity_id
_entity_poly.type
_entity_poly.pdbx_seq_one_letter_code
_entity_poly.pdbx_strand_id
1 'polypeptide(L)'
;MIKELIGKPAIRFKVEYKIYQKLQHIALKHLNVTDMNKLRDRFEGQKFYHSFLIRSYAEVALEKLLNQATIDWTLKVDSKNYKPQFTYNGRSVELITASLDSYPTVPRGNYDIGIVAFINVDSRDVQILGFAPQETLIANIDSSSISPMFEALYFGHLKNFDFLTLIRD
;
A
#
# COMPACT_ATOMS: atom_id res chain seq x y z
N MET A 1 14.63 5.21 9.92
CA MET A 1 13.72 5.90 8.97
C MET A 1 12.34 6.21 9.56
N ILE A 2 12.10 5.95 10.86
CA ILE A 2 10.86 6.30 11.57
C ILE A 2 10.79 7.79 11.95
N LYS A 3 11.93 8.52 12.00
CA LYS A 3 12.00 9.87 12.57
C LYS A 3 11.03 10.87 11.94
N GLU A 4 10.82 10.82 10.63
CA GLU A 4 9.90 11.73 9.90
C GLU A 4 8.42 11.39 10.13
N LEU A 5 8.12 10.18 10.61
CA LEU A 5 6.79 9.75 11.04
C LEU A 5 6.53 10.07 12.52
N ILE A 6 7.57 10.37 13.31
CA ILE A 6 7.42 10.68 14.74
C ILE A 6 6.63 11.98 14.88
N GLY A 7 5.47 11.88 15.53
CA GLY A 7 4.61 13.03 15.82
C GLY A 7 3.65 13.41 14.70
N LYS A 8 3.68 12.71 13.55
CA LYS A 8 2.69 12.92 12.49
C LYS A 8 1.34 12.33 12.90
N PRO A 9 0.24 13.10 12.81
CA PRO A 9 -1.09 12.54 13.00
C PRO A 9 -1.34 11.48 11.91
N ALA A 10 -1.80 10.31 12.32
CA ALA A 10 -2.08 9.19 11.42
C ALA A 10 -3.27 8.40 11.95
N ILE A 11 -4.12 7.94 11.04
CA ILE A 11 -5.20 7.02 11.36
C ILE A 11 -4.64 5.61 11.34
N ARG A 12 -4.86 4.86 12.42
CA ARG A 12 -4.29 3.52 12.58
C ARG A 12 -5.36 2.46 12.48
N PHE A 13 -5.10 1.45 11.66
CA PHE A 13 -5.93 0.28 11.50
C PHE A 13 -5.14 -0.98 11.80
N LYS A 14 -5.77 -1.91 12.52
CA LYS A 14 -5.24 -3.25 12.71
C LYS A 14 -5.97 -4.23 11.82
N VAL A 15 -5.22 -4.95 10.98
CA VAL A 15 -5.78 -6.02 10.15
C VAL A 15 -6.07 -7.22 11.03
N GLU A 16 -7.32 -7.67 11.01
CA GLU A 16 -7.78 -8.79 11.81
C GLU A 16 -7.08 -10.09 11.42
N TYR A 17 -6.90 -10.98 12.39
CA TYR A 17 -6.20 -12.25 12.15
C TYR A 17 -6.88 -13.10 11.07
N LYS A 18 -8.21 -13.13 11.05
CA LYS A 18 -8.98 -13.87 10.04
C LYS A 18 -8.72 -13.35 8.62
N ILE A 19 -8.64 -12.04 8.44
CA ILE A 19 -8.33 -11.41 7.15
C ILE A 19 -6.89 -11.71 6.75
N TYR A 20 -5.94 -11.63 7.69
CA TYR A 20 -4.56 -12.05 7.44
C TYR A 20 -4.47 -13.50 6.96
N GLN A 21 -5.14 -14.45 7.62
CA GLN A 21 -5.14 -15.86 7.21
C GLN A 21 -5.71 -16.03 5.78
N LYS A 22 -6.79 -15.32 5.46
CA LYS A 22 -7.36 -15.31 4.10
C LYS A 22 -6.35 -14.79 3.07
N LEU A 23 -5.71 -13.67 3.34
CA LEU A 23 -4.69 -13.08 2.46
C LEU A 23 -3.47 -13.98 2.30
N GLN A 24 -3.03 -14.64 3.38
CA GLN A 24 -1.94 -15.61 3.33
C GLN A 24 -2.27 -16.77 2.38
N HIS A 25 -3.49 -17.32 2.49
CA HIS A 25 -3.94 -18.40 1.60
C HIS A 25 -3.96 -17.96 0.13
N ILE A 26 -4.45 -16.74 -0.15
CA ILE A 26 -4.45 -16.17 -1.49
C ILE A 26 -3.03 -16.04 -2.05
N ALA A 27 -2.09 -15.53 -1.24
CA ALA A 27 -0.71 -15.36 -1.67
C ALA A 27 -0.04 -16.70 -1.99
N LEU A 28 -0.28 -17.74 -1.17
CA LEU A 28 0.20 -19.10 -1.42
C LEU A 28 -0.39 -19.69 -2.70
N LYS A 29 -1.69 -19.49 -2.95
CA LYS A 29 -2.36 -19.88 -4.20
C LYS A 29 -1.71 -19.20 -5.41
N HIS A 30 -1.50 -17.89 -5.36
CA HIS A 30 -0.84 -17.13 -6.45
C HIS A 30 0.60 -17.56 -6.74
N LEU A 31 1.29 -18.11 -5.75
CA LEU A 31 2.65 -18.62 -5.89
C LEU A 31 2.70 -20.11 -6.22
N ASN A 32 1.55 -20.80 -6.25
CA ASN A 32 1.44 -22.24 -6.39
C ASN A 32 2.33 -22.98 -5.37
N VAL A 33 2.22 -22.58 -4.10
CA VAL A 33 2.98 -23.16 -2.97
C VAL A 33 1.99 -23.70 -1.93
N THR A 34 2.28 -24.86 -1.36
CA THR A 34 1.38 -25.55 -0.41
C THR A 34 1.40 -24.96 1.00
N ASP A 35 2.53 -24.37 1.41
CA ASP A 35 2.76 -23.92 2.78
C ASP A 35 3.84 -22.84 2.87
N MET A 36 3.93 -22.20 4.03
CA MET A 36 4.89 -21.12 4.30
C MET A 36 6.35 -21.59 4.37
N ASN A 37 6.63 -22.86 4.65
CA ASN A 37 8.00 -23.36 4.73
C ASN A 37 8.61 -23.40 3.34
N LYS A 38 7.89 -23.94 2.35
CA LYS A 38 8.33 -23.94 0.94
C LYS A 38 8.43 -22.55 0.34
N LEU A 39 7.60 -21.62 0.83
CA LEU A 39 7.71 -20.21 0.44
C LEU A 39 9.04 -19.61 0.92
N ARG A 40 9.45 -19.96 2.15
CA ARG A 40 10.68 -19.44 2.76
C ARG A 40 11.92 -19.82 1.94
N ASP A 41 11.90 -20.97 1.30
CA ASP A 41 12.99 -21.45 0.45
C ASP A 41 13.08 -20.70 -0.90
N ARG A 42 12.06 -19.90 -1.25
CA ARG A 42 11.99 -19.12 -2.49
C ARG A 42 12.09 -17.64 -2.20
N PHE A 43 13.29 -17.05 -2.36
CA PHE A 43 13.52 -15.62 -2.12
C PHE A 43 12.53 -14.71 -2.87
N GLU A 44 12.31 -14.96 -4.16
CA GLU A 44 11.33 -14.22 -4.96
C GLU A 44 9.88 -14.39 -4.45
N GLY A 45 9.56 -15.59 -3.96
CA GLY A 45 8.26 -15.89 -3.36
C GLY A 45 8.03 -15.08 -2.08
N GLN A 46 9.03 -14.99 -1.19
CA GLN A 46 8.95 -14.15 0.00
C GLN A 46 8.75 -12.67 -0.36
N LYS A 47 9.50 -12.16 -1.35
CA LYS A 47 9.38 -10.78 -1.81
C LYS A 47 7.98 -10.48 -2.36
N PHE A 48 7.42 -11.41 -3.15
CA PHE A 48 6.05 -11.30 -3.63
C PHE A 48 5.05 -11.31 -2.47
N TYR A 49 5.16 -12.27 -1.55
CA TYR A 49 4.27 -12.40 -0.40
C TYR A 49 4.23 -11.12 0.44
N HIS A 50 5.41 -10.58 0.76
CA HIS A 50 5.52 -9.34 1.53
C HIS A 50 4.87 -8.17 0.80
N SER A 51 5.17 -7.99 -0.50
CA SER A 51 4.59 -6.92 -1.33
C SER A 51 3.06 -7.05 -1.47
N PHE A 52 2.56 -8.29 -1.58
CA PHE A 52 1.14 -8.59 -1.62
C PHE A 52 0.45 -8.23 -0.31
N LEU A 53 1.05 -8.53 0.84
CA LEU A 53 0.49 -8.18 2.15
C LEU A 53 0.50 -6.67 2.39
N ILE A 54 1.59 -5.95 2.06
CA ILE A 54 1.67 -4.48 2.16
C ILE A 54 0.47 -3.85 1.45
N ARG A 55 0.29 -4.20 0.17
CA ARG A 55 -0.83 -3.70 -0.62
C ARG A 55 -2.17 -4.08 -0.02
N SER A 56 -2.38 -5.37 0.26
CA SER A 56 -3.67 -5.86 0.73
C SER A 56 -4.07 -5.31 2.10
N TYR A 57 -3.12 -5.03 2.99
CA TYR A 57 -3.40 -4.41 4.28
C TYR A 57 -3.83 -2.96 4.11
N ALA A 58 -3.18 -2.21 3.21
CA ALA A 58 -3.60 -0.86 2.87
C ALA A 58 -5.00 -0.82 2.26
N GLU A 59 -5.32 -1.77 1.37
CA GLU A 59 -6.66 -1.91 0.78
C GLU A 59 -7.73 -2.13 1.86
N VAL A 60 -7.50 -3.05 2.80
CA VAL A 60 -8.42 -3.33 3.91
C VAL A 60 -8.56 -2.13 4.85
N ALA A 61 -7.47 -1.42 5.13
CA ALA A 61 -7.51 -0.21 5.95
C ALA A 61 -8.31 0.89 5.25
N LEU A 62 -8.19 1.02 3.93
CA LEU A 62 -8.93 2.02 3.16
C LEU A 62 -10.44 1.71 3.11
N GLU A 63 -10.85 0.45 2.94
CA GLU A 63 -12.27 0.06 3.06
C GLU A 63 -12.85 0.46 4.43
N LYS A 64 -12.09 0.22 5.51
CA LYS A 64 -12.49 0.57 6.86
C LYS A 64 -12.59 2.08 7.06
N LEU A 65 -11.63 2.82 6.50
CA LEU A 65 -11.61 4.29 6.57
C LEU A 65 -12.79 4.91 5.81
N LEU A 66 -13.06 4.43 4.59
CA LEU A 66 -14.13 4.97 3.75
C LEU A 66 -15.51 4.40 4.08
N ASN A 67 -15.57 3.41 4.98
CA ASN A 67 -16.77 2.62 5.29
C ASN A 67 -17.47 2.11 4.03
N GLN A 68 -16.68 1.66 3.04
CA GLN A 68 -17.15 1.20 1.75
C GLN A 68 -16.43 -0.10 1.36
N ALA A 69 -17.18 -1.09 0.88
CA ALA A 69 -16.60 -2.29 0.29
C ALA A 69 -16.08 -1.97 -1.12
N THR A 70 -14.79 -2.12 -1.33
CA THR A 70 -14.08 -1.84 -2.59
C THR A 70 -13.22 -3.03 -3.06
N ILE A 71 -12.96 -4.00 -2.18
CA ILE A 71 -12.21 -5.22 -2.49
C ILE A 71 -13.16 -6.26 -3.08
N ASP A 72 -12.95 -6.57 -4.35
CA ASP A 72 -13.50 -7.76 -4.98
C ASP A 72 -12.67 -8.98 -4.57
N TRP A 73 -13.16 -9.70 -3.57
CA TRP A 73 -12.48 -10.87 -3.03
C TRP A 73 -12.35 -12.01 -4.04
N THR A 74 -13.28 -12.14 -4.99
CA THR A 74 -13.23 -13.18 -6.02
C THR A 74 -12.10 -12.88 -6.99
N LEU A 75 -12.09 -11.67 -7.56
CA LEU A 75 -11.02 -11.24 -8.47
C LEU A 75 -9.66 -11.23 -7.78
N LYS A 76 -9.59 -10.86 -6.49
CA LYS A 76 -8.34 -10.89 -5.72
C LYS A 76 -7.80 -12.30 -5.50
N VAL A 77 -8.67 -13.32 -5.43
CA VAL A 77 -8.30 -14.74 -5.26
C VAL A 77 -7.84 -15.36 -6.59
N ASP A 78 -8.35 -14.88 -7.72
CA ASP A 78 -8.10 -15.50 -9.03
C ASP A 78 -7.08 -14.75 -9.87
N SER A 79 -6.84 -13.46 -9.62
CA SER A 79 -5.90 -12.64 -10.37
C SER A 79 -4.72 -12.18 -9.52
N LYS A 80 -3.53 -12.70 -9.84
CA LYS A 80 -2.26 -12.27 -9.25
C LYS A 80 -1.99 -10.76 -9.44
N ASN A 81 -2.51 -10.19 -10.53
CA ASN A 81 -2.34 -8.79 -10.89
C ASN A 81 -3.57 -7.94 -10.52
N TYR A 82 -4.44 -8.44 -9.65
CA TYR A 82 -5.57 -7.69 -9.13
C TYR A 82 -5.13 -6.31 -8.60
N LYS A 83 -5.79 -5.26 -9.07
CA LYS A 83 -5.65 -3.89 -8.58
C LYS A 83 -7.05 -3.35 -8.27
N PRO A 84 -7.38 -3.06 -7.00
CA PRO A 84 -8.65 -2.44 -6.66
C PRO A 84 -8.75 -1.03 -7.24
N GLN A 85 -9.98 -0.61 -7.53
CA GLN A 85 -10.28 0.76 -7.90
C GLN A 85 -11.01 1.42 -6.73
N PHE A 86 -10.44 2.53 -6.24
CA PHE A 86 -11.01 3.30 -5.17
C PHE A 86 -11.50 4.63 -5.71
N THR A 87 -12.62 5.11 -5.15
CA THR A 87 -13.10 6.47 -5.38
C THR A 87 -13.35 7.13 -4.03
N TYR A 88 -13.02 8.42 -3.93
CA TYR A 88 -13.28 9.24 -2.76
C TYR A 88 -13.82 10.59 -3.23
N ASN A 89 -15.04 10.94 -2.82
CA ASN A 89 -15.74 12.15 -3.29
C ASN A 89 -15.78 12.27 -4.82
N GLY A 90 -16.04 11.16 -5.52
CA GLY A 90 -16.10 11.09 -6.99
C GLY A 90 -14.75 11.18 -7.70
N ARG A 91 -13.64 11.24 -6.96
CA ARG A 91 -12.28 11.29 -7.50
C ARG A 91 -11.62 9.92 -7.42
N SER A 92 -10.85 9.58 -8.44
CA SER A 92 -10.05 8.35 -8.49
C SER A 92 -8.90 8.41 -7.48
N VAL A 93 -8.71 7.32 -6.74
CA VAL A 93 -7.74 7.22 -5.64
C VAL A 93 -6.71 6.14 -5.93
N GLU A 94 -5.45 6.51 -5.73
CA GLU A 94 -4.32 5.57 -5.71
C GLU A 94 -3.80 5.37 -4.28
N LEU A 95 -3.59 4.12 -3.89
CA LEU A 95 -2.93 3.78 -2.63
C LEU A 95 -1.41 3.79 -2.80
N ILE A 96 -0.75 4.74 -2.16
CA ILE A 96 0.71 4.86 -2.13
C ILE A 96 1.20 4.23 -0.83
N THR A 97 1.76 3.02 -0.94
CA THR A 97 2.11 2.20 0.22
C THR A 97 3.61 2.05 0.39
N ALA A 98 4.08 2.03 1.64
CA ALA A 98 5.44 1.67 2.00
C ALA A 98 5.50 0.83 3.28
N SER A 99 6.57 0.08 3.46
CA SER A 99 6.94 -0.47 4.76
C SER A 99 7.64 0.58 5.62
N LEU A 100 7.77 0.36 6.94
CA LEU A 100 8.39 1.33 7.87
C LEU A 100 9.89 1.58 7.64
N ASP A 101 10.53 0.74 6.83
CA ASP A 101 11.94 0.79 6.46
C ASP A 101 12.17 1.35 5.04
N SER A 102 11.11 1.72 4.31
CA SER A 102 11.20 2.26 2.95
C SER A 102 10.41 3.56 2.78
N TYR A 103 10.84 4.38 1.83
CA TYR A 103 10.08 5.56 1.42
C TYR A 103 9.04 5.20 0.36
N PRO A 104 7.80 5.68 0.48
CA PRO A 104 6.76 5.45 -0.52
C PRO A 104 7.17 6.04 -1.87
N THR A 105 6.94 5.27 -2.93
CA THR A 105 7.16 5.69 -4.31
C THR A 105 5.85 6.15 -4.94
N VAL A 106 5.85 7.34 -5.53
CA VAL A 106 4.67 7.90 -6.22
C VAL A 106 4.53 7.24 -7.58
N PRO A 107 3.48 6.44 -7.85
CA PRO A 107 3.33 5.76 -9.13
C PRO A 107 2.98 6.74 -10.24
N ARG A 108 3.46 6.44 -11.45
CA ARG A 108 2.98 7.01 -12.70
C ARG A 108 1.65 6.35 -13.05
N GLY A 109 0.71 7.14 -13.56
CA GLY A 109 -0.64 6.69 -13.89
C GLY A 109 -1.62 7.84 -13.79
N ASN A 110 -2.90 7.53 -14.02
CA ASN A 110 -3.99 8.49 -13.94
C ASN A 110 -4.76 8.26 -12.65
N TYR A 111 -4.59 9.15 -11.69
CA TYR A 111 -5.38 9.22 -10.46
C TYR A 111 -5.45 10.66 -10.00
N ASP A 112 -6.55 11.03 -9.36
CA ASP A 112 -6.76 12.40 -8.89
C ASP A 112 -6.08 12.64 -7.54
N ILE A 113 -6.16 11.65 -6.64
CA ILE A 113 -5.68 11.73 -5.26
C ILE A 113 -4.84 10.50 -4.94
N GLY A 114 -3.69 10.70 -4.29
CA GLY A 114 -2.93 9.63 -3.66
C GLY A 114 -3.14 9.63 -2.16
N ILE A 115 -3.42 8.46 -1.59
CA ILE A 115 -3.47 8.23 -0.14
C ILE A 115 -2.18 7.54 0.28
N VAL A 116 -1.46 8.12 1.23
CA VAL A 116 -0.18 7.59 1.70
C VAL A 116 -0.38 6.75 2.96
N ALA A 117 0.07 5.50 2.90
CA ALA A 117 -0.03 4.55 4.00
C ALA A 117 1.29 3.82 4.27
N PHE A 118 1.61 3.64 5.54
CA PHE A 118 2.72 2.82 6.02
C PHE A 118 2.21 1.54 6.63
N ILE A 119 2.87 0.43 6.33
CA ILE A 119 2.44 -0.91 6.72
C ILE A 119 3.54 -1.61 7.49
N ASN A 120 3.18 -2.13 8.66
CA ASN A 120 3.98 -3.09 9.40
C ASN A 120 3.31 -4.46 9.27
N VAL A 121 3.85 -5.29 8.37
CA VAL A 121 3.28 -6.60 8.04
C VAL A 121 3.24 -7.53 9.25
N ASP A 122 4.30 -7.52 10.07
CA ASP A 122 4.46 -8.42 11.22
C ASP A 122 3.44 -8.13 12.33
N SER A 123 3.22 -6.84 12.62
CA SER A 123 2.25 -6.42 13.64
C SER A 123 0.82 -6.27 13.09
N ARG A 124 0.63 -6.36 11.77
CA ARG A 124 -0.63 -6.12 11.05
C ARG A 124 -1.16 -4.70 11.26
N ASP A 125 -0.26 -3.76 11.44
CA ASP A 125 -0.57 -2.35 11.66
C ASP A 125 -0.47 -1.58 10.35
N VAL A 126 -1.46 -0.73 10.10
CA VAL A 126 -1.52 0.17 8.95
C VAL A 126 -1.71 1.58 9.47
N GLN A 127 -0.86 2.48 9.02
CA GLN A 127 -0.89 3.89 9.39
C GLN A 127 -1.15 4.72 8.14
N ILE A 128 -2.35 5.28 8.04
CA ILE A 128 -2.73 6.18 6.96
C ILE A 128 -2.37 7.60 7.41
N LEU A 129 -1.42 8.22 6.71
CA LEU A 129 -0.94 9.56 7.06
C LEU A 129 -1.86 10.66 6.54
N GLY A 130 -2.49 10.42 5.39
CA GLY A 130 -3.34 11.41 4.74
C GLY A 130 -3.32 11.26 3.23
N PHE A 131 -3.82 12.28 2.56
CA PHE A 131 -3.97 12.31 1.11
C PHE A 131 -3.53 13.65 0.53
N ALA A 132 -3.19 13.64 -0.75
CA ALA A 132 -2.95 14.85 -1.53
C ALA A 132 -3.28 14.61 -3.01
N PRO A 133 -3.60 15.68 -3.77
CA PRO A 133 -3.69 15.60 -5.22
C PRO A 133 -2.39 15.09 -5.85
N GLN A 134 -2.50 14.40 -6.99
CA GLN A 134 -1.33 13.86 -7.70
C GLN A 134 -0.26 14.93 -7.98
N GLU A 135 -0.67 16.11 -8.44
CA GLU A 135 0.23 17.24 -8.70
C GLU A 135 1.01 17.68 -7.46
N THR A 136 0.38 17.70 -6.29
CA THR A 136 1.04 18.03 -5.02
C THR A 136 2.02 16.94 -4.60
N LEU A 137 1.67 15.67 -4.81
CA LEU A 137 2.58 14.54 -4.55
C LEU A 137 3.82 14.65 -5.43
N ILE A 138 3.66 14.91 -6.73
CA ILE A 138 4.75 15.08 -7.69
C ILE A 138 5.65 16.26 -7.32
N ALA A 139 5.08 17.40 -6.89
CA ALA A 139 5.85 18.57 -6.48
C ALA A 139 6.73 18.34 -5.23
N ASN A 140 6.44 17.31 -4.44
CA ASN A 140 7.15 16.98 -3.20
C ASN A 140 7.99 15.71 -3.30
N ILE A 141 8.21 15.18 -4.51
CA ILE A 141 9.10 14.03 -4.70
C ILE A 141 10.57 14.42 -4.56
N ASP A 142 11.36 13.52 -4.01
CA ASP A 142 12.80 13.50 -4.21
C ASP A 142 13.13 12.53 -5.35
N SER A 143 13.26 13.07 -6.56
CA SER A 143 13.47 12.30 -7.80
C SER A 143 14.89 11.74 -7.94
N SER A 144 15.86 12.26 -7.18
CA SER A 144 17.29 11.95 -7.32
C SER A 144 17.69 10.52 -6.91
N SER A 145 16.72 9.71 -6.48
CA SER A 145 16.96 8.43 -5.78
C SER A 145 16.31 7.20 -6.45
N ILE A 146 15.64 7.35 -7.60
CA ILE A 146 15.04 6.23 -8.31
C ILE A 146 16.04 5.58 -9.27
N SER A 147 16.11 4.25 -9.23
CA SER A 147 16.87 3.47 -10.21
C SER A 147 16.24 3.58 -11.61
N PRO A 148 17.02 3.65 -12.70
CA PRO A 148 16.52 3.73 -14.08
C PRO A 148 15.48 2.67 -14.42
N MET A 149 15.56 1.48 -13.81
CA MET A 149 14.61 0.40 -14.00
C MET A 149 13.18 0.74 -13.54
N PHE A 150 13.02 1.68 -12.59
CA PHE A 150 11.75 2.06 -12.00
C PHE A 150 11.24 3.43 -12.47
N GLU A 151 12.02 4.19 -13.24
CA GLU A 151 11.64 5.52 -13.75
C GLU A 151 10.38 5.48 -14.63
N ALA A 152 10.17 4.38 -15.37
CA ALA A 152 8.99 4.20 -16.21
C ALA A 152 7.70 3.99 -15.40
N LEU A 153 7.82 3.56 -14.13
CA LEU A 153 6.69 3.18 -13.28
C LEU A 153 6.39 4.19 -12.18
N TYR A 154 7.38 4.97 -11.76
CA TYR A 154 7.27 5.88 -10.62
C TYR A 154 7.90 7.24 -10.93
N PHE A 155 7.38 8.29 -10.29
CA PHE A 155 7.94 9.64 -10.38
C PHE A 155 9.13 9.84 -9.44
N GLY A 156 9.06 9.31 -8.23
CA GLY A 156 10.06 9.55 -7.19
C GLY A 156 9.65 8.98 -5.83
N HIS A 157 10.49 9.18 -4.83
CA HIS A 157 10.19 8.86 -3.43
C HIS A 157 9.62 10.08 -2.70
N LEU A 158 8.68 9.87 -1.78
CA LEU A 158 8.28 10.90 -0.81
C LEU A 158 9.11 10.75 0.47
N LYS A 159 9.78 11.85 0.86
CA LYS A 159 10.53 11.95 2.13
C LYS A 159 9.92 12.94 3.12
N ASN A 160 9.13 13.90 2.63
CA ASN A 160 8.34 14.78 3.49
C ASN A 160 6.84 14.44 3.33
N PHE A 161 6.06 14.62 4.40
CA PHE A 161 4.63 14.36 4.48
C PHE A 161 3.84 15.55 5.07
N ASP A 162 4.48 16.71 5.29
CA ASP A 162 3.85 17.93 5.83
C ASP A 162 2.70 18.45 4.98
N PHE A 163 2.75 18.21 3.67
CA PHE A 163 1.74 18.65 2.70
C PHE A 163 0.49 17.75 2.67
N LEU A 164 0.50 16.60 3.35
CA LEU A 164 -0.64 15.70 3.35
C LEU A 164 -1.79 16.28 4.17
N THR A 165 -2.99 16.22 3.59
CA THR A 165 -4.22 16.54 4.30
C THR A 165 -4.68 15.30 5.05
N LEU A 166 -5.02 15.45 6.32
CA LEU A 166 -5.63 14.36 7.09
C LEU A 166 -6.99 14.01 6.51
N ILE A 167 -7.25 12.71 6.37
CA ILE A 167 -8.60 12.24 6.10
C ILE A 167 -9.41 12.50 7.38
N ARG A 168 -10.45 13.32 7.28
CA ARG A 168 -11.37 13.60 8.38
C ARG A 168 -12.72 13.02 7.98
N ASP A 169 -13.26 12.18 8.86
CA ASP A 169 -14.64 11.71 8.78
C ASP A 169 -15.63 12.86 9.05
#